data_AF-A0A1D2ME64-F1
#
_entry.id   AF-A0A1D2ME64-F1
#
_cell.length_a   1.000
_cell.length_b   1.000
_cell.length_c   1.000
_cell.angle_alpha   90.00
_cell.angle_beta   90.00
_cell.angle_gamma   90.00
#
_symmetry.space_group_name_H-M   'P 1'
#
loop_
_entity.id
_entity.type
_entity.pdbx_description
1 polymer ?
#
loop_
_entity_poly.entity_id
_entity_poly.type
_entity_poly.pdbx_seq_one_letter_code
_entity_poly.pdbx_strand_id
1 'polypeptide(L)'
;MSKAIQNGWISIAKEGGATKVIRVVESIDDTVRTKLNEVASGNATVLDAAALADLKKRKLLVQSPVIYYNIKRGADFTVQIVKLETELTPEMLASGSWKQKKFKPYNFQALGASLNSGHLHPLLKVRSEFRSILLEMGFSEMPLTVCGIFLLEL
;
A
#
# COMPACT_ATOMS: atom_id res chain seq x y z
N MET A 1 31.48 3.45 -4.03
CA MET A 1 32.12 4.01 -5.25
C MET A 1 31.70 5.46 -5.47
N SER A 2 30.44 5.77 -5.81
CA SER A 2 30.00 7.15 -6.13
C SER A 2 30.42 8.23 -5.11
N LYS A 3 30.23 8.00 -3.80
CA LYS A 3 30.62 8.99 -2.78
C LYS A 3 32.14 9.14 -2.59
N ALA A 4 32.88 8.05 -2.76
CA ALA A 4 34.34 8.08 -2.72
C ALA A 4 34.92 8.84 -3.93
N ILE A 5 34.25 8.78 -5.09
CA ILE A 5 34.60 9.58 -6.28
C ILE A 5 34.25 11.05 -6.04
N GLN A 6 33.05 11.36 -5.50
CA GLN A 6 32.66 12.73 -5.13
C GLN A 6 33.59 13.37 -4.10
N ASN A 7 34.13 12.57 -3.18
CA ASN A 7 35.10 13.03 -2.17
C ASN A 7 36.56 13.00 -2.67
N GLY A 8 36.81 12.64 -3.94
CA GLY A 8 38.15 12.62 -4.54
C GLY A 8 39.08 11.52 -4.01
N TRP A 9 38.57 10.50 -3.32
CA TRP A 9 39.39 9.43 -2.73
C TRP A 9 39.84 8.39 -3.76
N ILE A 10 39.04 8.20 -4.82
CA ILE A 10 39.30 7.24 -5.89
C ILE A 10 39.03 7.86 -7.25
N SER A 11 39.86 7.54 -8.24
CA SER A 11 39.66 7.89 -9.65
C SER A 11 39.53 6.62 -10.50
N ILE A 12 38.77 6.69 -11.59
CA ILE A 12 38.60 5.55 -12.52
C ILE A 12 39.42 5.85 -13.75
N ALA A 13 40.43 5.01 -14.03
CA ALA A 13 41.20 5.05 -15.27
C ALA A 13 40.77 3.89 -16.19
N LYS A 14 40.66 4.17 -17.49
CA LYS A 14 40.44 3.16 -18.53
C LYS A 14 41.75 2.95 -19.26
N GLU A 15 42.47 1.90 -18.90
CA GLU A 15 43.69 1.49 -19.56
C GLU A 15 43.47 0.09 -20.13
N GLY A 16 43.64 -0.07 -21.46
CA GLY A 16 43.57 -1.38 -22.12
C GLY A 16 42.21 -2.09 -22.09
N GLY A 17 41.08 -1.37 -22.03
CA GLY A 17 39.74 -1.96 -22.08
C GLY A 17 39.20 -2.49 -20.74
N ALA A 18 40.00 -2.48 -19.68
CA ALA A 18 39.57 -2.78 -18.31
C ALA A 18 39.40 -1.49 -17.48
N THR A 19 38.34 -1.40 -16.67
CA THR A 19 38.15 -0.27 -15.75
C THR A 19 38.93 -0.54 -14.46
N LYS A 20 39.96 0.26 -14.18
CA LYS A 20 40.78 0.13 -12.97
C LYS A 20 40.50 1.31 -12.04
N VAL A 21 40.24 0.99 -10.77
CA VAL A 21 40.04 1.99 -9.71
C VAL A 21 41.40 2.30 -9.09
N ILE A 22 41.81 3.56 -9.14
CA ILE A 22 43.07 4.04 -8.59
C ILE A 22 42.78 4.82 -7.31
N ARG A 23 43.57 4.57 -6.28
CA ARG A 23 43.54 5.30 -5.02
C ARG A 23 44.29 6.62 -5.19
N VAL A 24 43.65 7.74 -4.84
CA VAL A 24 44.23 9.09 -5.00
C VAL A 24 44.88 9.61 -3.70
N VAL A 25 44.43 9.14 -2.53
CA VAL A 25 44.85 9.68 -1.21
C VAL A 25 45.38 8.58 -0.28
N GLU A 26 46.51 8.82 0.40
CA GLU A 26 47.21 7.86 1.29
C GLU A 26 46.55 7.59 2.65
N SER A 27 45.75 8.51 3.17
CA SER A 27 44.98 8.34 4.41
C SER A 27 43.57 8.91 4.26
N ILE A 28 42.55 8.15 4.65
CA ILE A 28 41.14 8.55 4.56
C ILE A 28 40.61 8.71 5.99
N ASP A 29 40.06 9.88 6.29
CA ASP A 29 39.31 10.12 7.52
C ASP A 29 37.80 9.91 7.26
N ASP A 30 37.21 8.96 7.99
CA ASP A 30 35.79 8.62 7.88
C ASP A 30 34.94 9.43 8.87
N THR A 31 34.67 10.66 8.47
CA THR A 31 33.78 11.59 9.20
C THR A 31 32.33 11.11 9.33
N VAL A 32 31.89 10.15 8.50
CA VAL A 32 30.53 9.60 8.58
C VAL A 32 30.46 8.57 9.70
N ARG A 33 31.47 7.71 9.80
CA ARG A 33 31.56 6.69 10.84
C ARG A 33 31.69 7.29 12.25
N THR A 34 32.50 8.34 12.41
CA THR A 34 32.64 9.02 13.71
C THR A 34 31.29 9.59 14.18
N LYS A 35 30.58 10.28 13.30
CA LYS A 35 29.23 10.81 13.56
C LYS A 35 28.20 9.71 13.90
N LEU A 36 28.24 8.57 13.21
CA LEU A 36 27.33 7.46 13.51
C LEU A 36 27.63 6.81 14.87
N ASN A 37 28.91 6.71 15.25
CA ASN A 37 29.29 6.21 16.57
C ASN A 37 28.83 7.14 17.70
N GLU A 38 28.89 8.47 17.48
CA GLU A 38 28.36 9.46 18.43
C GLU A 38 26.84 9.33 18.62
N VAL A 39 26.10 9.12 17.52
CA VAL A 39 24.65 8.86 17.57
C VAL A 39 24.35 7.55 18.29
N ALA A 40 25.11 6.49 18.03
CA ALA A 40 24.96 5.21 18.71
C ALA A 40 25.24 5.31 20.22
N SER A 41 26.10 6.25 20.62
CA SER A 41 26.43 6.55 22.03
C SER A 41 25.36 7.41 22.72
N GLY A 42 24.27 7.77 22.04
CA GLY A 42 23.16 8.55 22.60
C GLY A 42 23.27 10.07 22.42
N ASN A 43 24.36 10.56 21.84
CA ASN A 43 24.59 11.99 21.61
C ASN A 43 24.06 12.43 20.24
N ALA A 44 22.75 12.27 20.02
CA ALA A 44 22.11 12.60 18.74
C ALA A 44 22.00 14.12 18.45
N THR A 45 22.23 14.98 19.46
CA THR A 45 22.07 16.44 19.37
C THR A 45 23.22 17.17 18.69
N VAL A 46 24.35 16.50 18.46
CA VAL A 46 25.58 17.09 17.90
C VAL A 46 25.52 17.21 16.37
N LEU A 47 24.55 16.56 15.72
CA LEU A 47 24.45 16.54 14.26
C LEU A 47 23.74 17.77 13.68
N ASP A 48 24.37 18.37 12.68
CA ASP A 48 23.77 19.42 11.85
C ASP A 48 22.57 18.90 11.02
N ALA A 49 21.56 19.75 10.81
CA ALA A 49 20.32 19.39 10.12
C ALA A 49 20.55 18.94 8.67
N ALA A 50 21.54 19.52 7.98
CA ALA A 50 21.91 19.11 6.63
C ALA A 50 22.53 17.71 6.59
N ALA A 51 23.37 17.38 7.57
CA ALA A 51 23.97 16.05 7.69
C ALA A 51 22.91 14.98 8.03
N LEU A 52 21.95 15.30 8.90
CA LEU A 52 20.86 14.39 9.26
C LEU A 52 19.99 14.04 8.05
N ALA A 53 19.66 15.01 7.20
CA ALA A 53 18.89 14.79 5.98
C ALA A 53 19.62 13.91 4.96
N ASP A 54 20.92 14.11 4.77
CA ASP A 54 21.76 13.27 3.90
C ASP A 54 21.88 11.83 4.45
N LEU A 55 22.10 11.66 5.76
CA LEU A 55 22.16 10.34 6.40
C LEU A 55 20.81 9.59 6.33
N LYS A 56 19.69 10.31 6.47
CA LYS A 56 18.33 9.75 6.30
C LYS A 56 18.06 9.31 4.86
N LYS A 57 18.43 10.13 3.86
CA LYS A 57 18.33 9.76 2.43
C LYS A 57 19.14 8.50 2.10
N ARG A 58 20.30 8.34 2.74
CA ARG A 58 21.19 7.17 2.59
C ARG A 58 20.74 5.93 3.36
N LYS A 59 19.64 6.01 4.12
CA LYS A 59 19.14 4.92 4.99
C LYS A 59 20.14 4.50 6.07
N LEU A 60 21.05 5.39 6.49
CA LEU A 60 21.99 5.15 7.59
C LEU A 60 21.38 5.45 8.97
N LEU A 61 20.33 6.26 9.00
CA LEU A 61 19.53 6.57 10.18
C LEU A 61 18.05 6.38 9.86
N VAL A 62 17.32 5.77 10.80
CA VAL A 62 15.86 5.66 10.76
C VAL A 62 15.31 6.33 12.00
N GLN A 63 14.43 7.31 11.81
CA GLN A 63 13.72 7.94 12.92
C GLN A 63 12.50 7.08 13.25
N SER A 64 12.43 6.59 14.49
CA SER A 64 11.25 5.88 15.00
C SER A 64 10.39 6.87 15.79
N PRO A 65 9.26 7.35 15.25
CA PRO A 65 8.36 8.22 15.98
C PRO A 65 7.63 7.38 17.04
N VAL A 66 7.76 7.77 18.32
CA VAL A 66 6.92 7.22 19.39
C VAL A 66 5.78 8.18 19.64
N ILE A 67 4.56 7.74 19.31
CA ILE A 67 3.35 8.55 19.43
C ILE A 67 2.71 8.24 20.78
N TYR A 68 2.53 9.26 21.61
CA TYR A 68 1.82 9.17 22.88
C TYR A 68 0.54 9.99 22.81
N TYR A 69 -0.56 9.44 23.32
CA TYR A 69 -1.84 10.16 23.42
C TYR A 69 -2.10 10.51 24.88
N ASN A 70 -2.31 11.80 25.16
CA ASN A 70 -2.78 12.26 26.46
C ASN A 70 -4.29 12.52 26.38
N ILE A 71 -5.08 11.59 26.90
CA ILE A 71 -6.54 11.61 26.80
C ILE A 71 -7.11 12.30 28.04
N LYS A 72 -7.88 13.37 27.82
CA LYS A 72 -8.62 14.11 28.86
C LYS A 72 -10.12 13.98 28.62
N ARG A 73 -10.92 14.12 29.69
CA ARG A 73 -12.39 14.13 29.58
C ARG A 73 -12.83 15.36 28.79
N GLY A 74 -13.54 15.17 27.69
CA GLY A 74 -14.13 16.23 26.87
C GLY A 74 -15.54 16.62 27.34
N ALA A 75 -16.16 17.60 26.68
CA ALA A 75 -17.50 18.10 27.02
C ALA A 75 -18.60 17.03 26.88
N ASP A 76 -18.46 16.09 25.94
CA ASP A 76 -19.38 14.96 25.74
C ASP A 76 -18.99 13.71 26.54
N PHE A 77 -18.04 13.80 27.50
CA PHE A 77 -17.62 12.64 28.29
C PHE A 77 -18.76 12.17 29.20
N THR A 78 -19.27 10.96 28.92
CA THR A 78 -20.36 10.36 29.67
C THR A 78 -19.93 8.99 30.17
N VAL A 79 -20.14 8.70 31.46
CA VAL A 79 -19.80 7.42 32.09
C VAL A 79 -20.83 6.33 31.77
N GLN A 80 -22.04 6.74 31.39
CA GLN A 80 -23.10 5.84 30.96
C GLN A 80 -23.05 5.58 29.45
N ILE A 81 -23.23 4.31 29.07
CA ILE A 81 -23.33 3.89 27.67
C ILE A 81 -24.71 4.31 27.15
N VAL A 82 -24.78 5.47 26.51
CA VAL A 82 -25.98 5.91 25.80
C VAL A 82 -26.09 5.08 24.51
N LYS A 83 -27.22 4.38 24.35
CA LYS A 83 -27.53 3.70 23.08
C LYS A 83 -27.81 4.77 22.02
N LEU A 84 -26.80 5.06 21.19
CA LEU A 84 -26.98 5.87 19.99
C LEU A 84 -27.81 5.07 18.99
N GLU A 85 -28.75 5.73 18.33
CA GLU A 85 -29.57 5.08 17.31
C GLU A 85 -28.74 4.80 16.05
N THR A 86 -28.99 3.65 15.43
CA THR A 86 -28.22 3.15 14.28
C THR A 86 -28.85 3.51 12.95
N GLU A 87 -30.19 3.55 12.90
CA GLU A 87 -30.95 3.76 11.66
C GLU A 87 -32.06 4.78 11.89
N LEU A 88 -32.44 5.46 10.82
CA LEU A 88 -33.54 6.41 10.81
C LEU A 88 -34.86 5.66 10.59
N THR A 89 -35.75 5.68 11.58
CA THR A 89 -37.07 5.05 11.46
C THR A 89 -38.12 6.01 10.91
N PRO A 90 -39.17 5.50 10.24
CA PRO A 90 -40.26 6.35 9.73
C PRO A 90 -41.02 7.10 10.84
N GLU A 91 -41.11 6.52 12.04
CA GLU A 91 -41.71 7.14 13.23
C GLU A 91 -40.92 8.37 13.69
N MET A 92 -39.59 8.30 13.59
CA MET A 92 -38.72 9.43 13.92
C MET A 92 -38.87 10.56 12.92
N LEU A 93 -39.06 10.24 11.63
CA LEU A 93 -39.34 11.22 10.59
C LEU A 93 -40.67 11.94 10.84
N ALA A 94 -41.72 11.19 11.17
CA ALA A 94 -43.04 11.75 11.45
C ALA A 94 -43.06 12.63 12.72
N SER A 95 -42.33 12.24 13.76
CA SER A 95 -42.24 12.97 15.03
C SER A 95 -41.21 14.11 15.04
N GLY A 96 -40.32 14.19 14.05
CA GLY A 96 -39.22 15.15 14.01
C GLY A 96 -38.09 14.89 15.02
N SER A 97 -38.16 13.79 15.77
CA SER A 97 -37.19 13.44 16.83
C SER A 97 -35.78 13.13 16.30
N TRP A 98 -35.64 12.85 15.00
CA TRP A 98 -34.34 12.63 14.34
C TRP A 98 -33.39 13.83 14.42
N LYS A 99 -33.89 15.05 14.60
CA LYS A 99 -33.06 16.26 14.68
C LYS A 99 -32.30 16.38 16.01
N GLN A 100 -32.82 15.78 17.08
CA GLN A 100 -32.30 15.95 18.44
C GLN A 100 -31.47 14.76 18.91
N LYS A 101 -31.67 13.59 18.32
CA LYS A 101 -30.94 12.37 18.69
C LYS A 101 -29.58 12.30 18.01
N LYS A 102 -28.58 11.80 18.75
CA LYS A 102 -27.24 11.51 18.22
C LYS A 102 -27.22 10.10 17.61
N PHE A 103 -26.80 10.00 16.36
CA PHE A 103 -26.66 8.73 15.64
C PHE A 103 -25.25 8.16 15.78
N LYS A 104 -25.14 6.84 15.72
CA LYS A 104 -23.84 6.18 15.64
C LYS A 104 -23.18 6.52 14.29
N PRO A 105 -21.91 6.98 14.25
CA PRO A 105 -21.24 7.25 12.99
C PRO A 105 -21.14 5.95 12.17
N TYR A 106 -21.51 6.04 10.89
CA TYR A 106 -21.50 4.90 9.99
C TYR A 106 -20.06 4.54 9.60
N ASN A 107 -19.75 3.24 9.62
CA ASN A 107 -18.43 2.76 9.20
C ASN A 107 -18.38 2.55 7.68
N PHE A 108 -17.92 3.55 6.94
CA PHE A 108 -17.76 3.47 5.48
C PHE A 108 -16.67 2.50 5.01
N GLN A 109 -15.82 2.02 5.91
CA GLN A 109 -14.79 1.02 5.57
C GLN A 109 -15.33 -0.42 5.64
N ALA A 110 -16.54 -0.61 6.14
CA ALA A 110 -17.17 -1.93 6.18
C ALA A 110 -17.81 -2.27 4.81
N LEU A 111 -17.71 -3.54 4.42
CA LEU A 111 -18.48 -4.06 3.29
C LEU A 111 -19.97 -4.06 3.66
N GLY A 112 -20.81 -3.57 2.74
CA GLY A 112 -22.26 -3.60 2.90
C GLY A 112 -22.82 -5.03 2.83
N ALA A 113 -24.09 -5.18 3.20
CA ALA A 113 -24.78 -6.45 3.04
C ALA A 113 -24.87 -6.83 1.56
N SER A 114 -24.52 -8.07 1.22
CA SER A 114 -24.71 -8.60 -0.13
C SER A 114 -26.19 -8.77 -0.43
N LEU A 115 -26.63 -8.28 -1.58
CA LEU A 115 -27.98 -8.53 -2.08
C LEU A 115 -28.09 -10.01 -2.50
N ASN A 116 -29.20 -10.64 -2.16
CA ASN A 116 -29.50 -11.99 -2.63
C ASN A 116 -29.84 -11.94 -4.12
N SER A 117 -28.95 -12.46 -4.97
CA SER A 117 -29.15 -12.57 -6.41
C SER A 117 -29.05 -14.04 -6.87
N GLY A 118 -29.67 -14.35 -8.00
CA GLY A 118 -29.48 -15.64 -8.65
C GLY A 118 -28.08 -15.74 -9.25
N HIS A 119 -27.39 -16.87 -9.03
CA HIS A 119 -26.04 -17.09 -9.53
C HIS A 119 -26.05 -18.12 -10.66
N LEU A 120 -25.44 -17.79 -11.80
CA LEU A 120 -25.19 -18.75 -12.86
C LEU A 120 -23.93 -19.57 -12.54
N HIS A 121 -23.97 -20.87 -12.81
CA HIS A 121 -22.83 -21.75 -12.62
C HIS A 121 -21.64 -21.27 -13.50
N PRO A 122 -20.42 -21.07 -12.95
CA PRO A 122 -19.31 -20.50 -13.70
C PRO A 122 -18.98 -21.24 -15.00
N LEU A 123 -19.05 -22.58 -14.99
CA LEU A 123 -18.85 -23.39 -16.21
C LEU A 123 -19.88 -23.10 -17.30
N LEU A 124 -21.14 -22.86 -16.94
CA LEU A 124 -22.20 -22.55 -17.90
C LEU A 124 -22.03 -21.15 -18.47
N LYS A 125 -21.59 -20.19 -17.65
CA LYS A 125 -21.23 -18.84 -18.10
C LYS A 125 -20.07 -18.90 -19.10
N VAL A 126 -19.00 -19.63 -18.78
CA VAL A 126 -17.87 -19.80 -19.70
C VAL A 126 -18.31 -20.52 -20.98
N ARG A 127 -19.12 -21.57 -20.88
CA ARG A 127 -19.70 -22.26 -22.05
C ARG A 127 -20.47 -21.30 -22.96
N SER A 128 -21.28 -20.38 -22.41
CA SER A 128 -22.01 -19.41 -23.22
C SER A 128 -21.07 -18.43 -23.92
N GLU A 129 -20.01 -17.95 -23.25
CA GLU A 129 -19.02 -17.07 -23.90
C GLU A 129 -18.29 -17.78 -25.05
N PHE A 130 -17.84 -19.02 -24.86
CA PHE A 130 -17.20 -19.81 -25.93
C PHE A 130 -18.13 -20.03 -27.12
N ARG A 131 -19.40 -20.30 -26.87
CA ARG A 131 -20.42 -20.43 -27.92
C ARG A 131 -20.56 -19.12 -28.71
N SER A 132 -20.66 -17.98 -28.03
CA SER A 132 -20.76 -16.67 -28.68
C SER A 132 -19.56 -16.40 -29.59
N ILE A 133 -18.33 -16.65 -29.11
CA ILE A 133 -17.10 -16.43 -29.87
C ILE A 133 -17.06 -17.30 -31.13
N LEU A 134 -17.42 -18.58 -31.04
CA LEU A 134 -17.44 -19.48 -32.20
C LEU A 134 -18.47 -19.04 -33.25
N LEU A 135 -19.66 -18.61 -32.82
CA LEU A 135 -20.69 -18.10 -33.71
C LEU A 135 -20.26 -16.80 -34.42
N GLU A 136 -19.61 -15.88 -33.70
CA GLU A 136 -19.08 -14.63 -34.28
C GLU A 136 -17.98 -14.89 -35.32
N MET A 137 -17.17 -15.93 -35.13
CA MET A 137 -16.17 -16.37 -36.11
C MET A 137 -16.77 -17.13 -37.31
N GLY A 138 -18.10 -17.26 -37.38
CA GLY A 138 -18.80 -17.91 -38.48
C GLY A 138 -18.94 -19.44 -38.36
N PHE A 139 -18.57 -20.02 -37.22
CA PHE A 139 -18.81 -21.45 -36.96
C PHE A 139 -20.27 -21.68 -36.57
N SER A 140 -20.84 -22.84 -36.93
CA SER A 140 -22.18 -23.25 -36.53
C SER A 140 -22.15 -24.33 -35.44
N GLU A 141 -23.14 -24.32 -34.54
CA GLU A 141 -23.22 -25.30 -33.45
C GLU A 141 -23.73 -26.65 -33.97
N MET A 142 -22.91 -27.70 -33.85
CA MET A 142 -23.30 -29.07 -34.22
C MET A 142 -24.06 -29.74 -33.05
N PRO A 143 -25.18 -30.46 -33.31
CA PRO A 143 -25.87 -31.19 -32.27
C PRO A 143 -25.01 -32.33 -31.74
N LEU A 144 -24.73 -32.32 -30.43
CA LEU A 144 -23.98 -33.40 -29.78
C LEU A 144 -24.93 -34.56 -29.44
N THR A 145 -25.12 -35.50 -30.37
CA THR A 145 -25.44 -36.88 -29.99
C THR A 145 -24.19 -37.48 -29.36
N VAL A 146 -24.32 -38.04 -28.15
CA VAL A 146 -23.19 -38.68 -27.46
C VAL A 146 -22.53 -39.68 -28.42
N CYS A 147 -21.23 -39.44 -28.70
CA CYS A 147 -20.34 -40.06 -29.68
C CYS A 147 -20.28 -39.35 -31.06
N GLY A 148 -19.22 -38.54 -31.24
CA GLY A 148 -18.92 -37.88 -32.52
C GLY A 148 -17.93 -36.73 -32.35
N ILE A 149 -16.67 -37.08 -32.08
CA ILE A 149 -15.51 -36.19 -32.09
C ILE A 149 -15.43 -35.46 -33.45
N PHE A 150 -15.14 -34.16 -33.39
CA PHE A 150 -14.61 -33.28 -34.44
C PHE A 150 -14.34 -34.00 -35.79
N LEU A 151 -15.21 -33.78 -36.78
CA LEU A 151 -14.82 -33.80 -38.17
C LEU A 151 -14.95 -32.38 -38.72
N LEU A 152 -13.79 -31.84 -39.08
CA LEU A 152 -13.65 -30.63 -39.88
C LEU A 152 -14.31 -30.85 -41.23
N GLU A 153 -15.24 -29.97 -41.62
CA GLU A 153 -15.45 -29.65 -43.02
C GLU A 153 -15.25 -28.15 -43.21
N LEU A 154 -14.43 -27.83 -44.22
CA LEU A 154 -14.23 -26.52 -44.82
C LEU A 154 -15.51 -25.99 -45.46
#